data_AF-A0A7V8E723-F1
#
_entry.id   AF-A0A7V8E723-F1
#
_cell.length_a   1.000
_cell.length_b   1.000
_cell.length_c   1.000
_cell.angle_alpha   90.00
_cell.angle_beta   90.00
_cell.angle_gamma   90.00
#
_symmetry.space_group_name_H-M   'P 1'
#
loop_
_entity.id
_entity.type
_entity.pdbx_description
1 polymer ?
#
loop_
_entity_poly.entity_id
_entity_poly.type
_entity_poly.pdbx_seq_one_letter_code
_entity_poly.pdbx_strand_id
1 'polypeptide(L)'
;MDVSVYPNKDMIAASKTCVNIFCNDETEHEPKKKYGNEEWCSANYGQVCDEHVKNHRETSSLFFKDSIPNPTSILCMPDGTEIKRKVGGMAGKELVDLMKEATAKVGPGLGQDEYLFGKGRLKACEDAVKAGKTKDAIEALNAGNKTIGKNPAAKTVVDQIKAKLEEFNKAGMEIVEKAKEDVAAGKVEEAKKTLLEVSRNYKTLECAKAADKEIAALPKTK
;
A
#
# COMPACT_ATOMS: atom_id res chain seq x y z
N MET A 1 1.87 2.78 22.19
CA MET A 1 2.23 1.63 21.34
C MET A 1 3.72 1.45 21.49
N ASP A 2 4.13 0.52 22.35
CA ASP A 2 5.54 0.13 22.43
C ASP A 2 5.91 -0.61 21.15
N VAL A 3 6.91 -0.07 20.45
CA VAL A 3 7.41 -0.65 19.21
C VAL A 3 8.26 -1.85 19.59
N SER A 4 7.67 -3.04 19.59
CA SER A 4 8.42 -4.28 19.75
C SER A 4 9.29 -4.48 18.51
N VAL A 5 10.60 -4.24 18.64
CA VAL A 5 11.59 -4.57 17.62
C VAL A 5 11.88 -6.06 17.73
N TYR A 6 11.52 -6.84 16.71
CA TYR A 6 11.86 -8.26 16.68
C TYR A 6 13.38 -8.42 16.73
N PRO A 7 13.95 -9.10 17.74
CA PRO A 7 15.39 -9.34 17.81
C PRO A 7 15.85 -10.49 16.90
N ASN A 8 14.89 -11.28 16.39
CA ASN A 8 15.15 -12.49 15.61
C ASN A 8 15.25 -12.20 14.10
N LYS A 9 16.36 -12.62 13.47
CA LYS A 9 16.64 -12.39 12.04
C LYS A 9 15.62 -13.03 11.10
N ASP A 10 15.10 -14.21 11.43
CA ASP A 10 14.12 -14.91 10.59
C ASP A 10 12.75 -14.21 10.65
N MET A 11 12.40 -13.68 11.82
CA MET A 11 11.20 -12.87 11.99
C MET A 11 11.32 -11.51 11.30
N ILE A 12 12.46 -10.83 11.41
CA ILE A 12 12.74 -9.59 10.65
C ILE A 12 12.64 -9.86 9.15
N ALA A 13 13.18 -10.99 8.67
CA ALA A 13 13.13 -11.36 7.26
C ALA A 13 11.68 -11.63 6.80
N ALA A 14 10.87 -12.29 7.63
CA ALA A 14 9.48 -12.59 7.34
C ALA A 14 8.54 -11.37 7.51
N SER A 15 8.89 -10.41 8.37
CA SER A 15 8.08 -9.22 8.66
C SER A 15 8.37 -8.03 7.75
N LYS A 16 9.27 -8.15 6.75
CA LYS A 16 9.59 -7.06 5.82
C LYS A 16 8.36 -6.51 5.09
N THR A 17 7.30 -7.30 5.03
CA THR A 17 6.14 -7.10 4.15
C THR A 17 4.84 -6.95 4.91
N CYS A 18 4.84 -7.21 6.22
CA CYS A 18 3.64 -7.19 7.04
C CYS A 18 3.93 -6.63 8.44
N VAL A 19 3.00 -5.84 8.95
CA VAL A 19 2.96 -5.47 10.36
C VAL A 19 2.20 -6.58 11.07
N ASN A 20 2.85 -7.26 12.01
CA ASN A 20 2.15 -8.16 12.89
C ASN A 20 1.67 -7.37 14.11
N ILE A 21 0.35 -7.24 14.23
CA ILE A 21 -0.31 -6.62 15.37
C ILE A 21 -0.64 -7.73 16.36
N PHE A 22 -0.15 -7.52 17.57
CA PHE A 22 -0.37 -8.35 18.72
C PHE A 22 -1.54 -7.81 19.52
N CYS A 23 -2.56 -8.64 19.71
CA CYS A 23 -3.70 -8.30 20.54
C CYS A 23 -3.92 -9.40 21.58
N ASN A 24 -3.44 -9.15 22.80
CA ASN A 24 -4.23 -9.25 24.01
C ASN A 24 -3.67 -8.33 25.08
N ASP A 25 -4.57 -7.87 25.93
CA ASP A 25 -4.28 -7.42 27.28
C ASP A 25 -4.94 -8.45 28.20
N GLU A 26 -4.19 -9.43 28.68
CA GLU A 26 -4.68 -10.38 29.68
C GLU A 26 -3.87 -10.16 30.96
N THR A 27 -4.27 -9.16 31.74
CA THR A 27 -3.79 -8.95 33.11
C THR A 27 -4.38 -9.95 34.10
N GLU A 28 -5.48 -10.63 33.73
CA GLU A 28 -6.20 -11.60 34.56
C GLU A 28 -6.61 -12.80 33.71
N HIS A 29 -6.04 -13.97 33.97
CA HIS A 29 -6.36 -15.20 33.24
C HIS A 29 -7.69 -15.76 33.78
N GLU A 30 -8.80 -15.52 33.06
CA GLU A 30 -10.13 -15.99 33.45
C GLU A 30 -10.29 -17.53 33.36
N PRO A 31 -11.26 -18.14 34.07
CA PRO A 31 -11.10 -19.49 34.62
C PRO A 31 -11.10 -20.60 33.59
N LYS A 32 -10.27 -21.61 33.86
CA LYS A 32 -10.09 -22.88 33.13
C LYS A 32 -11.43 -23.61 32.95
N LYS A 33 -11.75 -24.05 31.73
CA LYS A 33 -12.85 -25.00 31.49
C LYS A 33 -12.30 -26.42 31.46
N LYS A 34 -12.83 -27.33 32.27
CA LYS A 34 -12.47 -28.75 32.22
C LYS A 34 -13.33 -29.49 31.21
N TYR A 35 -12.70 -30.17 30.28
CA TYR A 35 -13.33 -31.14 29.38
C TYR A 35 -12.61 -32.48 29.55
N GLY A 36 -13.24 -33.43 30.25
CA GLY A 36 -12.57 -34.68 30.63
C GLY A 36 -11.41 -34.43 31.61
N ASN A 37 -10.22 -34.97 31.29
CA ASN A 37 -9.00 -34.79 32.09
C ASN A 37 -8.18 -33.55 31.68
N GLU A 38 -8.63 -32.80 30.67
CA GLU A 38 -7.88 -31.69 30.09
C GLU A 38 -8.47 -30.35 30.54
N GLU A 39 -7.58 -29.40 30.82
CA GLU A 39 -7.92 -28.02 31.10
C GLU A 39 -7.79 -27.19 29.82
N TRP A 40 -8.85 -26.47 29.48
CA TRP A 40 -8.95 -25.68 28.26
C TRP A 40 -9.06 -24.20 28.59
N CYS A 41 -8.45 -23.38 27.74
CA CYS A 41 -8.51 -21.92 27.84
C CYS A 41 -9.95 -21.44 27.56
N SER A 42 -10.54 -20.70 28.50
CA SER A 42 -11.89 -20.13 28.34
C SER A 42 -11.93 -18.97 27.35
N ALA A 43 -10.81 -18.24 27.22
CA ALA A 43 -10.65 -17.14 26.27
C ALA A 43 -10.34 -17.63 24.84
N ASN A 44 -9.68 -18.78 24.69
CA ASN A 44 -9.32 -19.37 23.39
C ASN A 44 -9.94 -20.76 23.23
N TYR A 45 -11.18 -20.76 22.73
CA TYR A 45 -11.94 -21.98 22.51
C TYR A 45 -11.18 -22.95 21.58
N GLY A 46 -10.85 -24.14 22.09
CA GLY A 46 -10.13 -25.16 21.33
C GLY A 46 -8.61 -25.22 21.55
N GLN A 47 -8.06 -24.60 22.61
CA GLN A 47 -6.67 -24.84 23.06
C GLN A 47 -6.59 -25.41 24.48
N VAL A 48 -5.77 -26.46 24.65
CA VAL A 48 -5.39 -27.01 25.95
C VAL A 48 -4.43 -26.04 26.65
N CYS A 49 -4.66 -25.77 27.94
CA CYS A 49 -3.93 -24.76 28.72
C CYS A 49 -2.42 -25.00 28.76
N ASP A 50 -1.97 -26.25 28.90
CA ASP A 50 -0.54 -26.57 28.97
C ASP A 50 0.18 -26.30 27.65
N GLU A 51 -0.45 -26.63 26.52
CA GLU A 51 0.07 -26.32 25.19
C GLU A 51 0.07 -24.82 24.94
N HIS A 52 -1.00 -24.13 25.35
CA HIS A 52 -1.11 -22.67 25.29
C HIS A 52 0.02 -21.96 26.05
N VAL A 53 0.27 -22.34 27.31
CA VAL A 53 1.34 -21.77 28.15
C VAL A 53 2.73 -22.11 27.59
N LYS A 54 2.92 -23.34 27.08
CA LYS A 54 4.18 -23.75 26.46
C LYS A 54 4.49 -22.91 25.22
N ASN A 55 3.54 -22.80 24.30
CA ASN A 55 3.69 -22.04 23.06
C ASN A 55 3.89 -20.55 23.35
N HIS A 56 3.20 -20.00 24.37
CA HIS A 56 3.40 -18.63 24.83
C HIS A 56 4.83 -18.38 25.33
N ARG A 57 5.36 -19.25 26.20
CA ARG A 57 6.71 -19.12 26.75
C ARG A 57 7.77 -19.22 25.66
N GLU A 58 7.62 -20.18 24.75
CA GLU A 58 8.54 -20.37 23.64
C GLU A 58 8.59 -19.11 22.75
N THR A 59 7.43 -18.65 22.28
CA THR A 59 7.33 -17.47 21.41
C THR A 59 7.77 -16.19 22.13
N SER A 60 7.40 -16.01 23.41
CA SER A 60 7.85 -14.86 24.20
C SER A 60 9.37 -14.83 24.36
N SER A 61 9.98 -15.95 24.75
CA SER A 61 11.43 -16.03 24.96
C SER A 61 12.26 -15.80 23.69
N LEU A 62 11.70 -16.10 22.52
CA LEU A 62 12.39 -16.00 21.23
C LEU A 62 12.25 -14.62 20.58
N PHE A 63 11.15 -13.91 20.82
CA PHE A 63 10.78 -12.74 20.02
C PHE A 63 10.48 -11.47 20.82
N PHE A 64 10.20 -11.55 22.13
CA PHE A 64 9.83 -10.39 22.94
C PHE A 64 10.74 -10.25 24.15
N LYS A 65 11.29 -9.04 24.35
CA LYS A 65 12.14 -8.73 25.52
C LYS A 65 11.35 -8.67 26.82
N ASP A 66 10.07 -8.30 26.73
CA ASP A 66 9.13 -8.21 27.84
C ASP A 66 7.97 -9.17 27.60
N SER A 67 7.34 -9.67 28.67
CA SER A 67 6.23 -10.63 28.57
C SER A 67 5.01 -9.96 27.95
N ILE A 68 4.83 -10.15 26.63
CA ILE A 68 3.63 -9.70 25.93
C ILE A 68 2.67 -10.89 25.85
N PRO A 69 1.44 -10.80 26.42
CA PRO A 69 0.46 -11.87 26.32
C PRO A 69 -0.09 -11.92 24.89
N ASN A 70 0.11 -13.00 24.12
CA ASN A 70 -0.39 -13.06 22.74
C ASN A 70 -1.10 -14.35 22.36
N PRO A 71 -2.44 -14.34 22.36
CA PRO A 71 -3.29 -15.33 21.75
C PRO A 71 -3.86 -14.90 20.40
N THR A 72 -3.47 -13.76 19.81
CA THR A 72 -3.83 -13.47 18.41
C THR A 72 -2.70 -12.77 17.68
N SER A 73 -2.36 -13.28 16.50
CA SER A 73 -1.47 -12.62 15.52
C SER A 73 -2.30 -12.12 14.35
N ILE A 74 -2.22 -10.82 14.05
CA ILE A 74 -2.88 -10.18 12.91
C ILE A 74 -1.80 -9.64 11.99
N LEU A 75 -1.67 -10.21 10.80
CA LEU A 75 -0.73 -9.76 9.77
C LEU A 75 -1.44 -8.75 8.88
N CYS A 76 -0.95 -7.51 8.86
CA CYS A 76 -1.48 -6.42 8.06
C CYS A 76 -0.47 -5.93 7.03
N MET A 77 -0.95 -5.39 5.91
CA MET A 77 -0.17 -4.52 5.04
C MET A 77 0.22 -3.24 5.79
N PRO A 78 1.24 -2.49 5.36
CA PRO A 78 1.62 -1.23 6.02
C PRO A 78 0.54 -0.12 6.01
N ASP A 79 -0.51 -0.20 5.18
CA ASP A 79 -1.69 0.69 5.26
C ASP A 79 -2.75 0.21 6.28
N GLY A 80 -2.47 -0.86 7.02
CA GLY A 80 -3.41 -1.43 7.99
C GLY A 80 -4.40 -2.43 7.40
N THR A 81 -4.33 -2.72 6.09
CA THR A 81 -5.18 -3.76 5.48
C THR A 81 -4.84 -5.14 6.05
N GLU A 82 -5.79 -5.81 6.69
CA GLU A 82 -5.58 -7.16 7.23
C GLU A 82 -5.39 -8.19 6.09
N ILE A 83 -4.30 -8.95 6.17
CA ILE A 83 -3.94 -10.01 5.21
C ILE A 83 -4.33 -11.36 5.79
N LYS A 84 -4.04 -11.58 7.08
CA LYS A 84 -4.27 -12.85 7.76
C LYS A 84 -4.39 -12.66 9.26
N ARG A 85 -5.23 -13.45 9.89
CA ARG A 85 -5.39 -13.51 11.35
C ARG A 85 -5.32 -14.94 11.83
N LYS A 86 -4.66 -15.15 12.96
CA LYS A 86 -4.66 -16.42 13.68
C LYS A 86 -4.88 -16.15 15.16
N VAL A 87 -5.98 -16.70 15.66
CA VAL A 87 -6.36 -16.72 17.08
C VAL A 87 -5.80 -17.99 17.73
N GLY A 88 -5.52 -17.93 19.02
CA GLY A 88 -4.73 -18.88 19.80
C GLY A 88 -3.23 -18.56 19.83
N GLY A 89 -2.57 -18.99 20.91
CA GLY A 89 -1.10 -19.00 20.97
C GLY A 89 -0.53 -19.99 19.94
N MET A 90 0.61 -19.67 19.35
CA MET A 90 1.29 -20.51 18.36
C MET A 90 2.78 -20.61 18.68
N ALA A 91 3.40 -21.72 18.25
CA ALA A 91 4.84 -21.88 18.39
C ALA A 91 5.60 -20.91 17.47
N GLY A 92 6.85 -20.59 17.81
CA GLY A 92 7.62 -19.61 17.04
C GLY A 92 7.81 -19.98 15.57
N LYS A 93 8.00 -21.27 15.29
CA LYS A 93 8.08 -21.79 13.93
C LYS A 93 6.77 -21.61 13.15
N GLU A 94 5.63 -21.87 13.78
CA GLU A 94 4.33 -21.68 13.16
C GLU A 94 4.07 -20.20 12.84
N LEU A 95 4.50 -19.30 13.72
CA LEU A 95 4.43 -17.86 13.45
C LEU A 95 5.28 -17.47 12.24
N VAL A 96 6.51 -17.97 12.15
CA VAL A 96 7.39 -17.73 10.99
C VAL A 96 6.78 -18.27 9.70
N ASP A 97 6.20 -19.48 9.73
CA ASP A 97 5.56 -20.07 8.55
C ASP A 97 4.27 -19.32 8.16
N LEU A 98 3.49 -18.84 9.14
CA LEU A 98 2.33 -17.98 8.92
C LEU A 98 2.74 -16.67 8.23
N MET A 99 3.81 -16.03 8.69
CA MET A 99 4.36 -14.83 8.06
C MET A 99 4.85 -15.13 6.64
N LYS A 100 5.61 -16.21 6.42
CA LYS A 100 6.05 -16.61 5.07
C LYS A 100 4.90 -16.86 4.11
N GLU A 101 3.83 -17.53 4.56
CA GLU A 101 2.65 -17.78 3.74
C GLU A 101 1.92 -16.47 3.40
N ALA A 102 1.74 -15.59 4.38
CA ALA A 102 1.12 -14.29 4.18
C ALA A 102 1.96 -13.43 3.22
N THR A 103 3.28 -13.39 3.40
CA THR A 103 4.24 -12.73 2.51
C THR A 103 4.17 -13.31 1.10
N ALA A 104 4.18 -14.63 0.93
CA ALA A 104 4.10 -15.27 -0.40
C ALA A 104 2.85 -14.86 -1.19
N LYS A 105 1.71 -14.65 -0.51
CA LYS A 105 0.46 -14.17 -1.14
C LYS A 105 0.53 -12.71 -1.59
N VAL A 106 1.32 -11.88 -0.92
CA VAL A 106 1.50 -10.45 -1.25
C VAL A 106 2.77 -10.17 -2.08
N GLY A 107 3.58 -11.21 -2.36
CA GLY A 107 4.85 -11.12 -3.11
C GLY A 107 6.07 -10.94 -2.19
N PRO A 108 7.28 -10.70 -2.73
CA PRO A 108 8.48 -10.50 -1.89
C PRO A 108 8.39 -9.28 -0.94
N GLY A 109 7.29 -8.53 -1.06
CA GLY A 109 6.89 -7.33 -0.35
C GLY A 109 7.80 -6.14 -0.57
N LEU A 110 7.29 -4.98 -0.22
CA LEU A 110 8.04 -3.73 -0.27
C LEU A 110 8.88 -3.60 0.97
N GLY A 111 10.14 -3.19 0.79
CA GLY A 111 10.82 -2.55 1.90
C GLY A 111 9.99 -1.35 2.38
N GLN A 112 9.98 -1.10 3.69
CA GLN A 112 9.26 0.02 4.29
C GLN A 112 9.55 1.35 3.55
N ASP A 113 10.81 1.58 3.17
CA ASP A 113 11.23 2.79 2.45
C ASP A 113 10.59 2.91 1.06
N GLU A 114 10.51 1.82 0.30
CA GLU A 114 9.86 1.81 -1.01
C GLU A 114 8.36 2.05 -0.88
N TYR A 115 7.74 1.48 0.17
CA TYR A 115 6.30 1.62 0.42
C TYR A 115 5.96 3.07 0.77
N LEU A 116 6.70 3.64 1.73
CA LEU A 116 6.55 5.02 2.14
C LEU A 116 6.85 5.98 0.98
N PHE A 117 7.85 5.66 0.15
CA PHE A 117 8.11 6.43 -1.06
C PHE A 117 6.91 6.43 -2.02
N GLY A 118 6.37 5.25 -2.35
CA GLY A 118 5.23 5.11 -3.26
C GLY A 118 3.97 5.82 -2.76
N LYS A 119 3.59 5.61 -1.49
CA LYS A 119 2.48 6.32 -0.84
C LYS A 119 2.73 7.83 -0.77
N GLY A 120 3.96 8.25 -0.51
CA GLY A 120 4.36 9.65 -0.53
C GLY A 120 4.11 10.31 -1.89
N ARG A 121 4.30 9.59 -3.00
CA ARG A 121 4.01 10.10 -4.35
C ARG A 121 2.51 10.22 -4.63
N LEU A 122 1.71 9.26 -4.18
CA LEU A 122 0.24 9.35 -4.27
C LEU A 122 -0.28 10.54 -3.46
N LYS A 123 0.20 10.74 -2.23
CA LYS A 123 -0.15 11.90 -1.41
C LYS A 123 0.29 13.21 -2.05
N ALA A 124 1.52 13.29 -2.55
CA ALA A 124 2.02 14.49 -3.25
C ALA A 124 1.17 14.81 -4.50
N CYS A 125 0.69 13.79 -5.22
CA CYS A 125 -0.27 13.98 -6.29
C CYS A 125 -1.60 14.57 -5.79
N GLU A 126 -2.19 14.01 -4.74
CA GLU A 126 -3.44 14.53 -4.16
C GLU A 126 -3.31 15.98 -3.68
N ASP A 127 -2.21 16.31 -3.01
CA ASP A 127 -1.94 17.66 -2.52
C ASP A 127 -1.75 18.65 -3.68
N ALA A 128 -1.06 18.24 -4.75
CA ALA A 128 -0.90 19.04 -5.95
C ALA A 128 -2.22 19.26 -6.71
N VAL A 129 -3.07 18.24 -6.80
CA VAL A 129 -4.43 18.36 -7.39
C VAL A 129 -5.27 19.37 -6.61
N LYS A 130 -5.27 19.30 -5.27
CA LYS A 130 -5.99 20.26 -4.43
C LYS A 130 -5.47 21.70 -4.61
N ALA A 131 -4.19 21.85 -4.90
CA ALA A 131 -3.58 23.15 -5.19
C ALA A 131 -3.74 23.61 -6.65
N GLY A 132 -4.44 22.85 -7.51
CA GLY A 132 -4.60 23.17 -8.93
C GLY A 132 -3.30 23.01 -9.76
N LYS A 133 -2.32 22.26 -9.25
CA LYS A 133 -1.00 22.08 -9.86
C LYS A 133 -0.91 20.73 -10.59
N THR A 134 -1.61 20.61 -11.71
CA THR A 134 -1.68 19.36 -12.49
C THR A 134 -0.32 18.83 -12.92
N LYS A 135 0.61 19.72 -13.30
CA LYS A 135 1.98 19.34 -13.70
C LYS A 135 2.72 18.64 -12.56
N ASP A 136 2.71 19.24 -11.37
CA ASP A 136 3.39 18.72 -10.19
C ASP A 136 2.79 17.36 -9.77
N ALA A 137 1.47 17.20 -9.92
CA ALA A 137 0.79 15.94 -9.66
C ALA A 137 1.28 14.80 -10.57
N ILE A 138 1.37 15.06 -11.88
CA ILE A 138 1.85 14.09 -12.88
C ILE A 138 3.33 13.78 -12.69
N GLU A 139 4.16 14.78 -12.38
CA GLU A 139 5.59 14.58 -12.10
C GLU A 139 5.81 13.69 -10.87
N ALA A 140 5.02 13.87 -9.80
CA ALA A 140 5.08 13.02 -8.61
C ALA A 140 4.75 11.56 -8.93
N LEU A 141 3.69 11.32 -9.70
CA LEU A 141 3.28 9.97 -10.11
C LEU A 141 4.31 9.30 -11.02
N ASN A 142 4.85 10.03 -12.00
CA ASN A 142 5.90 9.51 -12.88
C ASN A 142 7.18 9.15 -12.13
N ALA A 143 7.58 9.95 -11.15
CA ALA A 143 8.71 9.63 -10.28
C ALA A 143 8.46 8.33 -9.49
N GLY A 144 7.24 8.14 -9.00
CA GLY A 144 6.77 6.89 -8.39
C GLY A 144 6.91 5.71 -9.35
N ASN A 145 6.28 5.78 -10.51
CA ASN A 145 6.30 4.72 -11.53
C ASN A 145 7.73 4.39 -12.00
N LYS A 146 8.60 5.39 -12.15
CA LYS A 146 10.01 5.15 -12.55
C LYS A 146 10.80 4.39 -11.49
N THR A 147 10.59 4.73 -10.22
CA THR A 147 11.42 4.23 -9.12
C THR A 147 10.96 2.86 -8.66
N ILE A 148 9.65 2.68 -8.41
CA ILE A 148 9.10 1.44 -7.86
C ILE A 148 8.33 0.61 -8.91
N GLY A 149 8.10 1.13 -10.13
CA GLY A 149 7.26 0.47 -11.15
C GLY A 149 7.83 -0.83 -11.72
N LYS A 150 9.11 -1.12 -11.51
CA LYS A 150 9.75 -2.38 -11.90
C LYS A 150 9.76 -3.42 -10.79
N ASN A 151 9.43 -3.03 -9.56
CA ASN A 151 9.42 -3.94 -8.41
C ASN A 151 8.08 -4.72 -8.41
N PRO A 152 8.09 -6.06 -8.62
CA PRO A 152 6.86 -6.85 -8.62
C PRO A 152 6.10 -6.79 -7.30
N ALA A 153 6.80 -6.60 -6.18
CA ALA A 153 6.16 -6.42 -4.89
C ALA A 153 5.43 -5.08 -4.76
N ALA A 154 5.76 -4.09 -5.59
CA ALA A 154 5.11 -2.76 -5.60
C ALA A 154 3.79 -2.73 -6.36
N LYS A 155 3.35 -3.87 -6.90
CA LYS A 155 2.24 -3.96 -7.85
C LYS A 155 1.03 -3.14 -7.44
N THR A 156 0.52 -3.29 -6.20
CA THR A 156 -0.65 -2.56 -5.74
C THR A 156 -0.47 -1.04 -5.81
N VAL A 157 0.66 -0.51 -5.33
CA VAL A 157 0.94 0.93 -5.34
C VAL A 157 1.20 1.43 -6.76
N VAL A 158 1.90 0.63 -7.57
CA VAL A 158 2.18 0.93 -8.98
C VAL A 158 0.90 0.96 -9.80
N ASP A 159 -0.04 0.04 -9.56
CA ASP A 159 -1.33 -0.01 -10.24
C ASP A 159 -2.18 1.22 -9.86
N GLN A 160 -2.16 1.66 -8.59
CA GLN A 160 -2.77 2.93 -8.17
C GLN A 160 -2.17 4.15 -8.88
N ILE A 161 -0.83 4.21 -8.97
CA ILE A 161 -0.12 5.29 -9.68
C ILE A 161 -0.51 5.30 -11.16
N LYS A 162 -0.54 4.15 -11.83
CA LYS A 162 -0.90 4.02 -13.24
C LYS A 162 -2.36 4.41 -13.49
N ALA A 163 -3.29 3.98 -12.63
CA ALA A 163 -4.69 4.35 -12.72
C ALA A 163 -4.87 5.88 -12.65
N LYS A 164 -4.17 6.55 -11.74
CA LYS A 164 -4.18 8.02 -11.65
C LYS A 164 -3.58 8.70 -12.88
N LEU A 165 -2.46 8.20 -13.41
CA LEU A 165 -1.89 8.69 -14.67
C LEU A 165 -2.87 8.53 -15.84
N GLU A 166 -3.62 7.42 -15.88
CA GLU A 166 -4.64 7.18 -16.90
C GLU A 166 -5.84 8.14 -16.74
N GLU A 167 -6.29 8.43 -15.51
CA GLU A 167 -7.31 9.46 -15.24
C GLU A 167 -6.88 10.83 -15.79
N PHE A 168 -5.64 11.26 -15.50
CA PHE A 168 -5.11 12.51 -16.07
C PHE A 168 -5.05 12.46 -17.59
N ASN A 169 -4.64 11.34 -18.17
CA ASN A 169 -4.56 11.23 -19.61
C ASN A 169 -5.94 11.32 -20.27
N LYS A 170 -6.97 10.67 -19.71
CA LYS A 170 -8.36 10.77 -20.19
C LYS A 170 -8.89 12.19 -20.10
N ALA A 171 -8.74 12.85 -18.95
CA ALA A 171 -9.14 14.24 -18.78
C ALA A 171 -8.42 15.19 -19.75
N GLY A 172 -7.11 14.98 -19.97
CA GLY A 172 -6.35 15.75 -20.95
C GLY A 172 -6.81 15.52 -22.39
N MET A 173 -7.17 14.29 -22.76
CA MET A 173 -7.72 13.98 -24.08
C MET A 173 -9.06 14.65 -24.33
N GLU A 174 -9.96 14.70 -23.34
CA GLU A 174 -11.24 15.40 -23.45
C GLU A 174 -11.04 16.90 -23.72
N ILE A 175 -10.05 17.52 -23.08
CA ILE A 175 -9.68 18.92 -23.34
C ILE A 175 -9.17 19.10 -24.77
N VAL A 176 -8.36 18.16 -25.28
CA VAL A 176 -7.87 18.20 -26.68
C VAL A 176 -9.02 18.09 -27.68
N GLU A 177 -9.96 17.17 -27.48
CA GLU A 177 -11.12 17.03 -28.36
C GLU A 177 -12.00 18.30 -28.34
N LYS A 178 -12.25 18.87 -27.16
CA LYS A 178 -12.96 20.15 -27.05
C LYS A 178 -12.24 21.28 -27.78
N ALA A 179 -10.91 21.34 -27.70
CA ALA A 179 -10.14 22.35 -28.41
C ALA A 179 -10.28 22.20 -29.95
N LYS A 180 -10.39 20.96 -30.47
CA LYS A 180 -10.67 20.74 -31.90
C LYS A 180 -12.04 21.28 -32.31
N GLU A 181 -13.06 21.10 -31.47
CA GLU A 181 -14.39 21.67 -31.70
C GLU A 181 -14.34 23.21 -31.72
N ASP A 182 -13.58 23.82 -30.80
CA ASP A 182 -13.38 25.28 -30.78
C ASP A 182 -12.66 25.78 -32.04
N VAL A 183 -11.68 25.04 -32.58
CA VAL A 183 -11.05 25.34 -33.89
C VAL A 183 -12.09 25.31 -35.01
N ALA A 184 -12.93 24.27 -35.06
CA ALA A 184 -13.99 24.14 -36.06
C ALA A 184 -15.03 25.27 -35.96
N ALA A 185 -15.26 25.78 -34.76
CA ALA A 185 -16.11 26.94 -34.50
C ALA A 185 -15.43 28.30 -34.75
N GLY A 186 -14.18 28.33 -35.23
CA GLY A 186 -13.43 29.54 -35.56
C GLY A 186 -12.72 30.20 -34.37
N LYS A 187 -12.72 29.58 -33.18
CA LYS A 187 -12.05 30.08 -31.96
C LYS A 187 -10.61 29.57 -31.86
N VAL A 188 -9.83 29.86 -32.90
CA VAL A 188 -8.51 29.26 -33.11
C VAL A 188 -7.50 29.66 -32.01
N GLU A 189 -7.53 30.91 -31.54
CA GLU A 189 -6.59 31.39 -30.52
C GLU A 189 -6.92 30.84 -29.12
N GLU A 190 -8.22 30.73 -28.77
CA GLU A 190 -8.66 30.09 -27.53
C GLU A 190 -8.31 28.60 -27.50
N ALA A 191 -8.54 27.90 -28.61
CA ALA A 191 -8.16 26.50 -28.76
C ALA A 191 -6.65 26.31 -28.65
N LYS A 192 -5.86 27.17 -29.32
CA LYS A 192 -4.39 27.15 -29.24
C LYS A 192 -3.88 27.34 -27.82
N LYS A 193 -4.44 28.30 -27.07
CA LYS A 193 -4.09 28.51 -25.65
C LYS A 193 -4.37 27.25 -24.83
N THR A 194 -5.54 26.66 -25.03
CA THR A 194 -5.97 25.44 -24.33
C THR A 194 -5.04 24.26 -24.63
N LEU A 195 -4.70 24.04 -25.90
CA LEU A 195 -3.76 23.00 -26.31
C LEU A 195 -2.35 23.23 -25.74
N LEU A 196 -1.88 24.48 -25.69
CA LEU A 196 -0.60 24.83 -25.07
C LEU A 196 -0.59 24.53 -23.56
N GLU A 197 -1.70 24.77 -22.86
CA GLU A 197 -1.84 24.41 -21.46
C GLU A 197 -1.80 22.88 -21.26
N VAL A 198 -2.49 22.11 -22.11
CA VAL A 198 -2.43 20.63 -22.08
C VAL A 198 -1.00 20.13 -22.34
N SER A 199 -0.36 20.57 -23.41
CA SER A 199 1.01 20.20 -23.78
C SER A 199 2.00 20.44 -22.62
N ARG A 200 1.89 21.59 -21.95
CA ARG A 200 2.79 21.98 -20.84
C ARG A 200 2.50 21.24 -19.55
N ASN A 201 1.22 21.13 -19.17
CA ASN A 201 0.84 20.63 -17.84
C ASN A 201 0.70 19.11 -17.79
N TYR A 202 0.39 18.46 -18.92
CA TYR A 202 0.25 17.01 -19.02
C TYR A 202 1.49 16.35 -19.64
N LYS A 203 2.63 17.06 -19.57
CA LYS A 203 3.91 16.64 -20.14
C LYS A 203 4.18 15.17 -19.80
N THR A 204 4.67 14.40 -20.78
CA THR A 204 4.94 12.95 -20.74
C THR A 204 3.73 12.02 -20.94
N LEU A 205 2.50 12.53 -20.90
CA LEU A 205 1.30 11.74 -21.22
C LEU A 205 0.97 11.80 -22.72
N GLU A 206 0.13 10.87 -23.19
CA GLU A 206 -0.29 10.81 -24.59
C GLU A 206 -1.15 12.02 -25.00
N CYS A 207 -1.97 12.56 -24.10
CA CYS A 207 -2.74 13.78 -24.36
C CYS A 207 -1.87 15.01 -24.66
N ALA A 208 -0.68 15.14 -24.05
CA ALA A 208 0.25 16.22 -24.40
C ALA A 208 0.79 16.05 -25.83
N LYS A 209 1.12 14.81 -26.24
CA LYS A 209 1.53 14.53 -27.63
C LYS A 209 0.40 14.80 -28.63
N ALA A 210 -0.83 14.48 -28.26
CA ALA A 210 -2.00 14.81 -29.07
C ALA A 210 -2.15 16.34 -29.19
N ALA A 211 -2.03 17.08 -28.09
CA ALA A 211 -2.09 18.53 -28.09
C ALA A 211 -1.01 19.16 -28.99
N ASP A 212 0.24 18.68 -28.91
CA ASP A 212 1.34 19.14 -29.78
C ASP A 212 1.05 18.93 -31.27
N LYS A 213 0.45 17.80 -31.63
CA LYS A 213 0.03 17.51 -33.01
C LYS A 213 -1.03 18.49 -33.49
N GLU A 214 -2.05 18.73 -32.65
CA GLU A 214 -3.10 19.69 -33.00
C GLU A 214 -2.55 21.11 -33.14
N ILE A 215 -1.65 21.56 -32.25
CA ILE A 215 -0.97 22.86 -32.35
C ILE A 215 -0.24 23.00 -33.69
N ALA A 216 0.46 21.96 -34.13
CA ALA A 216 1.19 21.96 -35.40
C ALA A 216 0.26 21.99 -36.62
N ALA A 217 -0.96 21.49 -36.49
CA ALA A 217 -1.98 21.47 -37.54
C ALA A 217 -2.82 22.77 -37.60
N LEU A 218 -2.73 23.65 -36.60
CA LEU A 218 -3.48 24.90 -36.60
C LEU A 218 -3.09 25.79 -37.79
N PRO A 219 -4.07 26.49 -38.42
CA PRO A 219 -3.77 27.45 -39.46
C PRO A 219 -2.87 28.56 -38.88
N LYS A 220 -1.79 28.88 -39.59
CA LYS A 220 -0.89 29.97 -39.20
C LYS A 220 -1.68 31.28 -39.27
N THR A 221 -1.94 31.89 -38.12
CA THR A 221 -2.49 33.23 -38.05
C THR A 221 -1.52 34.19 -38.78
N LYS A 222 -2.04 34.88 -39.79
CA LYS A 222 -1.32 35.90 -40.58
C LYS A 222 -1.19 37.19 -39.80
#